data_AF-Q9YHN3-F1
#
_entry.id   AF-Q9YHN3-F1
#
_cell.length_a   1.000
_cell.length_b   1.000
_cell.length_c   1.000
_cell.angle_alpha   90.00
_cell.angle_beta   90.00
_cell.angle_gamma   90.00
#
_symmetry.space_group_name_H-M   'P 1'
#
loop_
_entity.id
_entity.type
_entity.pdbx_description
1 polymer ?
#
loop_
_entity_poly.entity_id
_entity_poly.type
_entity_poly.pdbx_seq_one_letter_code
_entity_poly.pdbx_strand_id
1 'polypeptide(L)'
;QTPRSVTKETGESLTINCVLRDASYALGSTCWYRKKSGSTNEESISKGGRYVETVNSGSKSFSLRINDLTVEDGGTYRCGVRDGVDRPNAACGGGTGTAVTVNPGIPPSPPIVSLLHSATEEQRANGFVQL
;
A
#
# COMPACT_ATOMS: atom_id res chain seq x y z
N GLN A 1 1.06 -17.51 -4.84
CA GLN A 1 1.10 -16.04 -4.68
C GLN A 1 1.74 -15.71 -3.34
N THR A 2 2.61 -14.71 -3.27
CA THR A 2 3.30 -14.30 -2.04
C THR A 2 3.43 -12.76 -1.94
N PRO A 3 3.41 -12.18 -0.74
CA PRO A 3 3.18 -12.84 0.56
C PRO A 3 1.72 -13.27 0.74
N ARG A 4 1.41 -14.05 1.78
CA ARG A 4 0.01 -14.37 2.15
C ARG A 4 -0.67 -13.19 2.83
N SER A 5 0.07 -12.50 3.68
CA SER A 5 -0.35 -11.27 4.36
C SER A 5 0.83 -10.32 4.51
N VAL A 6 0.55 -9.02 4.56
CA VAL A 6 1.57 -7.98 4.74
C VAL A 6 0.94 -6.73 5.34
N THR A 7 1.66 -6.10 6.27
CA THR A 7 1.34 -4.77 6.78
C THR A 7 2.39 -3.79 6.29
N LYS A 8 1.94 -2.63 5.82
CA LYS A 8 2.77 -1.54 5.28
C LYS A 8 2.33 -0.20 5.84
N GLU A 9 3.21 0.78 5.78
CA GLU A 9 2.92 2.17 6.11
C GLU A 9 2.53 2.96 4.86
N THR A 10 1.77 4.03 5.04
CA THR A 10 1.43 4.96 3.95
C THR A 10 2.72 5.52 3.31
N GLY A 11 2.74 5.61 1.99
CA GLY A 11 3.90 6.05 1.20
C GLY A 11 4.92 4.96 0.89
N GLU A 12 4.89 3.81 1.59
CA GLU A 12 5.71 2.66 1.23
C GLU A 12 5.27 2.04 -0.10
N SER A 13 6.07 1.09 -0.60
CA SER A 13 5.71 0.25 -1.74
C SER A 13 5.57 -1.22 -1.35
N LEU A 14 4.65 -1.92 -2.01
CA LEU A 14 4.45 -3.36 -1.89
C LEU A 14 4.77 -4.04 -3.21
N THR A 15 5.34 -5.24 -3.17
CA THR A 15 5.43 -6.13 -4.34
C THR A 15 4.77 -7.46 -4.02
N ILE A 16 3.78 -7.83 -4.84
CA ILE A 16 3.09 -9.11 -4.76
C ILE A 16 3.59 -9.98 -5.90
N ASN A 17 4.07 -11.17 -5.58
CA ASN A 17 4.60 -12.13 -6.54
C ASN A 17 3.58 -13.22 -6.85
N CYS A 18 3.48 -13.56 -8.13
CA CYS A 18 2.69 -14.64 -8.66
C CYS A 18 3.57 -15.60 -9.45
N VAL A 19 3.42 -16.90 -9.18
CA VAL A 19 4.15 -17.96 -9.88
C VAL A 19 3.12 -18.98 -10.30
N LEU A 20 3.03 -19.26 -11.59
CA LEU A 20 2.18 -20.30 -12.14
C LEU A 20 2.89 -21.64 -11.95
N ARG A 21 2.43 -22.42 -10.97
CA ARG A 21 2.96 -23.76 -10.66
C ARG A 21 2.15 -24.81 -11.38
N ASP A 22 2.81 -25.93 -11.72
CA ASP A 22 2.19 -27.17 -12.18
C ASP A 22 1.30 -27.02 -13.43
N ALA A 23 1.49 -25.94 -14.19
CA ALA A 23 0.81 -25.71 -15.46
C ALA A 23 1.68 -26.19 -16.63
N SER A 24 1.11 -27.05 -17.47
CA SER A 24 1.72 -27.52 -18.72
C SER A 24 1.79 -26.44 -19.79
N TYR A 25 0.93 -25.43 -19.72
CA TYR A 25 0.84 -24.33 -20.68
C TYR A 25 1.82 -23.18 -20.39
N ALA A 26 2.07 -22.36 -21.40
CA ALA A 26 2.92 -21.16 -21.31
C ALA A 26 2.19 -20.01 -20.58
N LEU A 27 2.94 -19.08 -19.98
CA LEU A 27 2.35 -17.93 -19.30
C LEU A 27 1.59 -17.05 -20.31
N GLY A 28 0.26 -17.02 -20.21
CA GLY A 28 -0.62 -16.18 -21.03
C GLY A 28 -0.77 -14.76 -20.47
N SER A 29 -1.94 -14.15 -20.73
CA SER A 29 -2.25 -12.81 -20.24
C SER A 29 -2.47 -12.80 -18.73
N THR A 30 -1.77 -11.92 -18.03
CA THR A 30 -1.86 -11.78 -16.57
C THR A 30 -3.01 -10.86 -16.16
N CYS A 31 -3.64 -11.20 -15.04
CA CYS A 31 -4.73 -10.46 -14.43
C CYS A 31 -4.40 -10.10 -12.99
N TRP A 32 -4.92 -8.96 -12.54
CA TRP A 32 -4.83 -8.52 -11.16
C TRP A 32 -6.19 -8.04 -10.68
N TYR A 33 -6.53 -8.41 -9.47
CA TYR A 33 -7.79 -8.08 -8.84
C TYR A 33 -7.58 -7.65 -7.40
N ARG A 34 -8.47 -6.81 -6.90
CA ARG A 34 -8.51 -6.37 -5.50
C ARG A 34 -9.93 -6.41 -4.97
N LYS A 35 -10.10 -7.04 -3.82
CA LYS A 35 -11.25 -6.82 -2.95
C LYS A 35 -10.83 -5.85 -1.84
N LYS A 36 -11.33 -4.62 -1.86
CA LYS A 36 -11.05 -3.61 -0.82
C LYS A 36 -11.50 -4.11 0.55
N SER A 37 -10.85 -3.64 1.61
CA SER A 37 -11.30 -3.93 2.97
C SER A 37 -12.76 -3.50 3.18
N GLY A 38 -13.57 -4.37 3.78
CA GLY A 38 -15.01 -4.15 3.96
C GLY A 38 -15.89 -4.33 2.71
N SER A 39 -15.31 -4.54 1.53
CA SER A 39 -16.07 -4.82 0.29
C SER A 39 -16.34 -6.32 0.12
N THR A 40 -17.50 -6.65 -0.45
CA THR A 40 -17.82 -7.98 -0.97
C THR A 40 -17.39 -8.16 -2.43
N ASN A 41 -17.22 -7.05 -3.16
CA ASN A 41 -16.93 -7.05 -4.58
C ASN A 41 -15.43 -7.01 -4.86
N GLU A 42 -15.01 -7.80 -5.84
CA GLU A 42 -13.66 -7.79 -6.38
C GLU A 42 -13.61 -6.93 -7.65
N GLU A 43 -12.59 -6.06 -7.72
CA GLU A 43 -12.38 -5.11 -8.82
C GLU A 43 -11.12 -5.51 -9.60
N SER A 44 -11.15 -5.37 -10.94
CA SER A 44 -9.94 -5.53 -11.75
C SER A 44 -9.00 -4.35 -11.57
N ILE A 45 -7.72 -4.62 -11.42
CA ILE A 45 -6.68 -3.60 -11.36
C ILE A 45 -6.17 -3.32 -12.77
N SER A 46 -6.30 -2.07 -13.20
CA SER A 46 -5.64 -1.60 -14.42
C SER A 46 -4.18 -1.30 -14.12
N LYS A 47 -3.29 -1.79 -14.98
CA LYS A 47 -1.84 -1.58 -14.87
C LYS A 47 -1.50 -0.16 -15.35
N GLY A 48 -0.45 0.44 -14.78
CA GLY A 48 -0.04 1.82 -15.05
C GLY A 48 -0.16 2.73 -13.83
N GLY A 49 0.42 3.92 -13.92
CA GLY A 49 0.52 4.85 -12.79
C GLY A 49 1.31 4.23 -11.63
N ARG A 50 0.69 4.13 -10.45
CA ARG A 50 1.31 3.52 -9.26
C ARG A 50 1.43 1.99 -9.33
N TYR A 51 0.73 1.33 -10.27
CA TYR A 51 0.67 -0.13 -10.40
C TYR A 51 1.59 -0.61 -11.52
N VAL A 52 2.76 -1.16 -11.15
CA VAL A 52 3.80 -1.60 -12.10
C VAL A 52 3.85 -3.12 -12.14
N GLU A 53 3.56 -3.68 -13.31
CA GLU A 53 3.70 -5.12 -13.52
C GLU A 53 5.09 -5.47 -14.08
N THR A 54 5.64 -6.60 -13.64
CA THR A 54 6.81 -7.22 -14.26
C THR A 54 6.49 -8.67 -14.58
N VAL A 55 6.80 -9.12 -15.79
CA VAL A 55 6.49 -10.47 -16.28
C VAL A 55 7.80 -11.18 -16.63
N ASN A 56 7.94 -12.41 -16.15
CA ASN A 56 9.00 -13.33 -16.54
C ASN A 56 8.37 -14.62 -17.08
N SER A 57 8.29 -14.72 -18.40
CA SER A 57 7.73 -15.88 -19.10
C SER A 57 8.56 -17.14 -18.89
N GLY A 58 9.90 -17.02 -18.79
CA GLY A 58 10.80 -18.15 -18.61
C GLY A 58 10.59 -18.87 -17.28
N SER A 59 10.43 -18.12 -16.18
CA SER A 59 10.10 -18.68 -14.86
C SER A 59 8.59 -18.79 -14.60
N LYS A 60 7.74 -18.56 -15.61
CA LYS A 60 6.27 -18.51 -15.51
C LYS A 60 5.79 -17.72 -14.29
N SER A 61 6.40 -16.56 -14.07
CA SER A 61 6.14 -15.71 -12.92
C SER A 61 5.91 -14.26 -13.33
N PHE A 62 5.22 -13.53 -12.49
CA PHE A 62 4.96 -12.11 -12.66
C PHE A 62 4.69 -11.48 -11.31
N SER A 63 4.85 -10.16 -11.22
CA SER A 63 4.67 -9.42 -9.98
C SER A 63 3.96 -8.10 -10.22
N LEU A 64 3.18 -7.66 -9.24
CA LEU A 64 2.63 -6.32 -9.18
C LEU A 64 3.31 -5.54 -8.07
N ARG A 65 3.99 -4.46 -8.43
CA ARG A 65 4.46 -3.45 -7.49
C ARG A 65 3.43 -2.32 -7.40
N ILE A 66 3.03 -1.98 -6.19
CA ILE A 66 2.18 -0.85 -5.87
C ILE A 66 3.05 0.19 -5.17
N ASN A 67 3.26 1.33 -5.81
CA ASN A 67 4.04 2.44 -5.26
C ASN A 67 3.16 3.36 -4.42
N ASP A 68 3.76 4.05 -3.44
CA ASP A 68 3.10 5.14 -2.69
C ASP A 68 1.73 4.72 -2.12
N LEU A 69 1.74 3.66 -1.29
CA LEU A 69 0.54 3.05 -0.73
C LEU A 69 -0.29 4.04 0.08
N THR A 70 -1.61 3.95 -0.02
CA THR A 70 -2.54 4.67 0.85
C THR A 70 -3.38 3.70 1.68
N VAL A 71 -4.06 4.18 2.72
CA VAL A 71 -4.91 3.34 3.59
C VAL A 71 -6.01 2.63 2.77
N GLU A 72 -6.50 3.28 1.71
CA GLU A 72 -7.51 2.76 0.78
C GLU A 72 -7.00 1.63 -0.10
N ASP A 73 -5.67 1.46 -0.20
CA ASP A 73 -5.07 0.32 -0.88
C ASP A 73 -5.16 -0.97 -0.04
N GLY A 74 -5.61 -0.89 1.22
CA GLY A 74 -5.91 -2.05 2.05
C GLY A 74 -6.98 -2.97 1.47
N GLY A 75 -6.74 -4.28 1.53
CA GLY A 75 -7.64 -5.29 0.98
C GLY A 75 -6.97 -6.62 0.66
N THR A 76 -7.68 -7.47 -0.07
CA THR A 76 -7.12 -8.74 -0.57
C THR A 76 -6.87 -8.64 -2.07
N TYR A 77 -5.62 -8.83 -2.47
CA TYR A 77 -5.19 -8.80 -3.86
C TYR A 77 -5.06 -10.22 -4.40
N ARG A 78 -5.48 -10.47 -5.63
CA ARG A 78 -5.31 -11.76 -6.33
C ARG A 78 -4.69 -11.55 -7.71
N CYS A 79 -3.66 -12.32 -8.01
CA CYS A 79 -3.18 -12.48 -9.38
C CYS A 79 -3.97 -13.59 -10.09
N GLY A 80 -3.94 -13.59 -11.41
CA GLY A 80 -4.38 -14.74 -12.19
C GLY A 80 -3.85 -14.73 -13.61
N VAL A 81 -4.11 -15.80 -14.35
CA VAL A 81 -3.72 -15.94 -15.76
C VAL A 81 -4.95 -16.32 -16.59
N ARG A 82 -5.06 -15.77 -17.80
CA ARG A 82 -5.98 -16.29 -18.82
C ARG A 82 -5.24 -17.30 -19.67
N ASP A 83 -5.84 -18.48 -19.84
CA ASP A 83 -5.33 -19.49 -20.76
C ASP A 83 -5.43 -18.96 -22.19
N GLY A 84 -4.28 -18.74 -22.82
CA GLY A 84 -4.16 -18.04 -24.10
C GLY A 84 -4.47 -18.89 -25.33
N VAL A 85 -4.67 -20.21 -25.22
CA VAL A 85 -4.75 -21.10 -26.38
C VAL A 85 -6.14 -21.73 -26.55
N ASP A 86 -6.79 -22.20 -25.49
CA ASP A 86 -8.04 -22.96 -25.62
C ASP A 86 -9.30 -22.22 -25.17
N ARG A 87 -9.19 -21.14 -24.39
CA ARG A 87 -10.34 -20.43 -23.80
C ARG A 87 -10.11 -18.92 -23.66
N PRO A 88 -10.25 -18.14 -24.74
CA PRO A 88 -10.10 -16.67 -24.70
C PRO A 88 -11.08 -15.98 -23.72
N ASN A 89 -12.19 -16.65 -23.39
CA ASN A 89 -13.20 -16.19 -22.43
C ASN A 89 -13.05 -16.81 -21.03
N ALA A 90 -11.97 -17.55 -20.75
CA ALA A 90 -11.74 -18.10 -19.43
C ALA A 90 -11.59 -16.97 -18.40
N ALA A 91 -12.33 -17.09 -17.30
CA ALA A 91 -12.07 -16.31 -16.10
C ALA A 91 -10.61 -16.54 -15.68
N CYS A 92 -9.94 -15.48 -15.22
CA CYS A 92 -8.53 -15.61 -14.84
C CYS A 92 -8.41 -16.62 -13.69
N GLY A 93 -7.62 -17.69 -13.90
CA GLY A 93 -7.33 -18.67 -12.86
C GLY A 93 -6.56 -17.99 -11.74
N GLY A 94 -7.16 -17.89 -10.55
CA GLY A 94 -6.70 -17.00 -9.48
C GLY A 94 -5.69 -17.63 -8.52
N GLY A 95 -4.76 -16.82 -8.02
CA GLY A 95 -3.95 -17.13 -6.86
C GLY A 95 -4.76 -17.10 -5.55
N THR A 96 -4.17 -17.66 -4.48
CA THR A 96 -4.79 -17.76 -3.14
C THR A 96 -5.08 -16.41 -2.47
N GLY A 97 -4.50 -15.31 -2.98
CA GLY A 97 -4.67 -13.98 -2.42
C GLY A 97 -3.56 -13.55 -1.47
N THR A 98 -3.40 -12.22 -1.37
CA THR A 98 -2.49 -11.52 -0.45
C THR A 98 -3.33 -10.50 0.32
N ALA A 99 -3.45 -10.68 1.63
CA ALA A 99 -4.08 -9.70 2.50
C ALA A 99 -3.10 -8.55 2.78
N VAL A 100 -3.53 -7.32 2.53
CA VAL A 100 -2.73 -6.11 2.69
C VAL A 100 -3.43 -5.19 3.68
N THR A 101 -2.70 -4.81 4.73
CA THR A 101 -3.08 -3.75 5.66
C THR A 101 -2.13 -2.58 5.44
N VAL A 102 -2.68 -1.37 5.33
CA VAL A 102 -1.87 -0.14 5.23
C VAL A 102 -2.21 0.75 6.41
N ASN A 103 -1.21 1.04 7.24
CA ASN A 103 -1.33 1.92 8.39
C ASN A 103 -1.22 3.39 7.93
N PRO A 104 -1.96 4.31 8.55
CA PRO A 104 -1.78 5.73 8.32
C PRO A 104 -0.40 6.16 8.79
N GLY A 105 0.28 6.99 7.99
CA GLY A 105 1.55 7.58 8.40
C GLY A 105 1.40 8.42 9.68
N ILE A 106 2.48 8.52 10.46
CA ILE A 106 2.51 9.40 11.63
C ILE A 106 2.26 10.84 11.12
N PRO A 107 1.24 11.56 11.62
CA PRO A 107 1.06 12.96 11.26
C PRO A 107 2.32 13.74 11.66
N PRO A 108 2.84 14.66 10.82
CA PRO A 108 3.99 15.46 11.18
C PRO A 108 3.69 16.18 12.50
N SER A 109 4.64 16.14 13.44
CA SER A 109 4.50 16.82 14.72
C SER A 109 4.15 18.29 14.48
N PRO A 110 3.20 18.88 15.23
CA PRO A 110 2.95 20.31 15.12
C PRO A 110 4.26 21.08 15.39
N PRO A 111 4.50 22.21 14.69
CA PRO A 111 5.70 23.00 14.93
C PRO A 111 5.78 23.40 16.40
N ILE A 112 6.90 23.09 17.05
CA ILE A 112 7.16 23.55 18.43
C ILE A 112 7.41 25.06 18.37
N VAL A 113 6.39 25.85 18.69
CA VAL A 113 6.56 27.29 18.91
C VAL A 113 7.19 27.49 20.28
N SER A 114 8.50 27.76 20.31
CA SER A 114 9.18 28.15 21.56
C SER A 114 8.78 29.59 21.90
N LEU A 115 7.84 29.75 22.82
CA LEU A 115 7.55 31.03 23.47
C LEU A 115 8.61 31.29 24.54
N LEU A 116 9.73 31.89 24.16
CA LEU A 116 10.67 32.51 25.10
C LEU A 116 10.03 33.77 25.68
N HIS A 117 9.34 33.63 26.81
CA HIS A 117 8.95 34.78 27.62
C HIS A 117 10.20 35.32 28.34
N SER A 118 10.69 36.49 27.92
CA SER A 118 11.72 37.22 28.67
C SER A 118 11.06 37.82 29.91
N ALA A 119 11.37 37.25 31.08
CA ALA A 119 11.09 37.90 32.35
C ALA A 119 12.13 39.02 32.57
N THR A 120 11.77 40.27 32.27
CA THR A 120 12.45 41.42 32.85
C THR A 120 11.83 41.69 34.22
N GLU A 121 12.50 41.26 35.28
CA GLU A 121 12.29 41.80 36.63
C GLU A 121 12.81 43.24 36.68
N GLU A 122 11.97 44.21 37.03
CA GLU A 122 12.43 45.29 37.91
C GLU A 122 11.28 45.69 38.85
N GLN A 123 11.58 45.62 40.14
CA GLN A 123 10.63 45.75 41.23
C GLN A 123 10.21 47.21 41.44
N ARG A 124 8.90 47.37 41.54
CA ARG A 124 8.12 48.46 42.15
C ARG A 124 8.86 49.21 43.27
N ALA A 125 9.41 50.39 42.96
CA ALA A 125 9.75 51.39 43.98
C ALA A 125 8.50 52.26 44.25
N ASN A 126 7.85 52.03 45.40
CA ASN A 126 6.96 53.00 46.05
C ASN A 126 6.79 52.59 47.54
N GLY A 127 7.49 53.29 48.43
CA GLY A 127 7.36 53.13 49.88
C GLY A 127 7.94 54.34 50.61
N PHE A 128 7.04 55.24 51.04
CA PHE A 128 7.29 56.47 51.80
C PHE A 128 7.21 56.19 53.32
N VAL A 129 7.73 57.15 54.11
CA VAL A 129 7.55 57.44 55.56
C VAL A 129 8.78 57.14 56.45
N GLN A 130 9.35 58.20 57.02
CA GLN A 130 10.05 58.17 58.30
C GLN A 130 9.53 59.32 59.18
N LEU A 131 9.30 58.99 60.46
CA LEU A 131 8.83 59.84 61.57
C LEU A 131 9.72 61.06 61.83
#